data_AF-A0A399D492-F1
#
_entry.id   AF-A0A399D492-F1
#
_cell.length_a   1.000
_cell.length_b   1.000
_cell.length_c   1.000
_cell.angle_alpha   90.00
_cell.angle_beta   90.00
_cell.angle_gamma   90.00
#
_symmetry.space_group_name_H-M   'P 1'
#
loop_
_entity.id
_entity.type
_entity.pdbx_description
1 polymer ?
#
loop_
_entity_poly.entity_id
_entity_poly.type
_entity_poly.pdbx_seq_one_letter_code
_entity_poly.pdbx_strand_id
1 'polypeptide(L)'
;MNREKFKEKAKKGIDDLFARIEELESKKEDLKEKSKAKYREIMAEIKEIEADLEAKFRRMDDAGDGKWAEAKDAFSQSAESFKEAFKHLASLFKSQPSSSENEEKADKD
;
A
#
# COMPACT_ATOMS: atom_id res chain seq x y z
N MET A 1 15.92 -2.51 15.88
CA MET A 1 16.37 -1.74 14.69
C MET A 1 16.72 -0.33 15.14
N ASN A 2 17.85 0.23 14.70
CA ASN A 2 18.27 1.58 15.10
C ASN A 2 17.46 2.67 14.38
N ARG A 3 17.38 3.86 14.97
CA ARG A 3 16.58 4.99 14.49
C ARG A 3 16.86 5.37 13.03
N GLU A 4 18.13 5.58 12.67
CA GLU A 4 18.52 5.95 11.31
C GLU A 4 18.14 4.88 10.29
N LYS A 5 18.40 3.60 10.61
CA LYS A 5 17.99 2.48 9.75
C LYS A 5 16.47 2.44 9.56
N PHE A 6 15.71 2.72 10.62
CA PHE A 6 14.25 2.76 10.52
C PHE A 6 13.80 3.90 9.62
N LYS A 7 14.36 5.10 9.77
CA LYS A 7 14.06 6.26 8.92
C LYS A 7 14.36 5.98 7.46
N GLU A 8 15.53 5.42 7.15
CA GLU A 8 15.90 5.05 5.78
C GLU A 8 14.91 4.03 5.19
N LYS A 9 14.57 2.99 5.97
CA LYS A 9 13.60 1.97 5.53
C LYS A 9 12.19 2.55 5.37
N ALA A 10 11.77 3.44 6.26
CA ALA A 10 10.48 4.11 6.20
C ALA A 10 10.39 5.03 4.98
N LYS A 11 11.43 5.85 4.72
CA LYS A 11 11.52 6.70 3.53
C LYS A 11 11.45 5.87 2.26
N LYS A 12 12.31 4.84 2.15
CA LYS A 12 12.31 3.93 1.00
C LYS A 12 10.97 3.21 0.84
N GLY A 13 10.34 2.85 1.97
CA GLY A 13 8.98 2.30 1.98
C GLY A 13 8.00 3.27 1.34
N ILE A 14 7.95 4.52 1.83
CA ILE A 14 7.07 5.56 1.28
C ILE A 14 7.32 5.77 -0.22
N ASP A 15 8.57 5.96 -0.65
CA ASP A 15 8.94 6.08 -2.07
C ASP A 15 8.44 4.88 -2.91
N ASP A 16 8.62 3.65 -2.42
CA ASP A 16 8.12 2.44 -3.09
C ASP A 16 6.59 2.42 -3.15
N LEU A 17 5.92 2.87 -2.09
CA LEU A 17 4.46 2.99 -2.06
C LEU A 17 3.98 3.97 -3.13
N PHE A 18 4.57 5.16 -3.21
CA PHE A 18 4.26 6.15 -4.26
C PHE A 18 4.40 5.56 -5.66
N ALA A 19 5.53 4.92 -5.94
CA ALA A 19 5.76 4.30 -7.24
C ALA A 19 4.70 3.23 -7.58
N ARG A 20 4.28 2.44 -6.59
CA ARG A 20 3.24 1.41 -6.77
C ARG A 20 1.85 2.02 -6.96
N ILE A 21 1.54 3.12 -6.29
CA ILE A 21 0.28 3.87 -6.48
C ILE A 21 0.20 4.37 -7.91
N GLU A 22 1.27 5.03 -8.40
CA GLU A 22 1.35 5.51 -9.78
C GLU A 22 1.22 4.38 -10.80
N GLU A 23 1.88 3.23 -10.56
CA GLU A 23 1.74 2.06 -11.41
C GLU A 23 0.28 1.56 -11.48
N LEU A 24 -0.40 1.50 -10.34
CA LEU A 24 -1.79 1.06 -10.26
C LEU A 24 -2.74 2.06 -10.92
N GLU A 25 -2.46 3.37 -10.86
CA GLU A 25 -3.18 4.40 -11.62
C GLU A 25 -3.06 4.24 -13.12
N SER A 26 -1.89 3.81 -13.60
CA SER A 26 -1.72 3.48 -15.01
C SER A 26 -2.49 2.22 -15.41
N LYS A 27 -2.58 1.21 -14.52
CA LYS A 27 -3.27 -0.07 -14.78
C LYS A 27 -4.78 -0.04 -14.53
N LYS A 28 -5.34 1.11 -14.11
CA LYS A 28 -6.79 1.22 -13.88
C LYS A 28 -7.63 0.94 -15.12
N GLU A 29 -7.05 1.09 -16.31
CA GLU A 29 -7.73 0.88 -17.58
C GLU A 29 -8.00 -0.59 -17.86
N ASP A 30 -7.10 -1.47 -17.41
CA ASP A 30 -7.23 -2.94 -17.44
C ASP A 30 -8.37 -3.46 -16.57
N LEU A 31 -8.86 -2.64 -15.64
CA LEU A 31 -9.97 -3.00 -14.76
C LEU A 31 -11.31 -3.01 -15.48
N LYS A 32 -12.12 -4.02 -15.18
CA LYS A 32 -13.54 -4.02 -15.59
C LYS A 32 -14.26 -2.81 -15.00
N GLU A 33 -15.26 -2.30 -15.71
CA GLU A 33 -16.01 -1.09 -15.33
C GLU A 33 -16.59 -1.16 -13.90
N LYS A 34 -17.09 -2.33 -13.48
CA LYS A 34 -17.57 -2.59 -12.12
C LYS A 34 -16.45 -2.49 -11.06
N SER A 35 -15.22 -2.87 -11.42
CA SER A 35 -14.05 -2.79 -10.54
C SER A 35 -13.44 -1.40 -10.53
N LYS A 36 -13.59 -0.60 -11.60
CA LYS A 36 -13.11 0.79 -11.68
C LYS A 36 -13.71 1.69 -10.58
N ALA A 37 -15.00 1.49 -10.23
CA ALA A 37 -15.63 2.23 -9.15
C ALA A 37 -14.98 1.94 -7.78
N LYS A 38 -14.85 0.66 -7.42
CA LYS A 38 -14.16 0.23 -6.18
C LYS A 38 -12.69 0.63 -6.16
N TYR A 39 -12.02 0.53 -7.30
CA TYR A 39 -10.65 0.98 -7.46
C TYR A 39 -10.50 2.45 -7.11
N ARG A 40 -11.38 3.33 -7.62
CA ARG A 40 -11.32 4.77 -7.33
C ARG A 40 -11.54 5.06 -5.85
N GLU A 41 -12.45 4.36 -5.21
CA GLU A 41 -12.72 4.49 -3.76
C GLU A 41 -11.49 4.09 -2.93
N ILE A 42 -10.95 2.89 -3.16
CA ILE A 42 -9.77 2.40 -2.44
C ILE A 42 -8.53 3.25 -2.76
N MET A 43 -8.38 3.74 -3.99
CA MET A 43 -7.29 4.63 -4.36
C MET A 43 -7.37 5.98 -3.66
N ALA A 44 -8.57 6.54 -3.48
CA ALA A 44 -8.74 7.78 -2.73
C ALA A 44 -8.30 7.60 -1.27
N GLU A 45 -8.70 6.48 -0.64
CA GLU A 45 -8.26 6.10 0.70
C GLU A 45 -6.74 5.92 0.76
N ILE A 46 -6.14 5.20 -0.18
CA ILE A 46 -4.69 5.00 -0.27
C ILE A 46 -3.93 6.32 -0.38
N LYS A 47 -4.39 7.27 -1.20
CA LYS A 47 -3.78 8.59 -1.35
C LYS A 47 -3.87 9.44 -0.08
N GLU A 48 -4.99 9.34 0.64
CA GLU A 48 -5.14 10.03 1.93
C GLU A 48 -4.16 9.47 2.97
N ILE A 49 -4.08 8.13 3.07
CA ILE A 49 -3.16 7.47 4.00
C ILE A 49 -1.70 7.73 3.61
N GLU A 50 -1.39 7.80 2.32
CA GLU A 50 -0.05 8.09 1.80
C GLU A 50 0.41 9.52 2.19
N ALA A 51 -0.46 10.53 2.01
CA ALA A 51 -0.17 11.89 2.46
C ALA A 51 0.03 11.95 3.99
N ASP A 52 -0.78 11.22 4.74
CA ASP A 52 -0.66 11.11 6.19
C ASP A 52 0.63 10.37 6.62
N LEU A 53 1.03 9.32 5.90
CA LEU A 53 2.29 8.59 6.08
C LEU A 53 3.49 9.50 5.86
N GLU A 54 3.49 10.30 4.79
CA GLU A 54 4.56 11.26 4.51
C GLU A 54 4.66 12.30 5.65
N ALA A 55 3.51 12.85 6.07
CA ALA A 55 3.46 13.82 7.15
C ALA A 55 3.98 13.24 8.48
N LYS A 56 3.56 12.02 8.83
CA LYS A 56 4.03 11.32 10.03
C LYS A 56 5.50 10.95 9.94
N PHE A 57 5.98 10.57 8.76
CA PHE A 57 7.41 10.31 8.53
C PHE A 57 8.24 11.56 8.75
N ARG A 58 7.84 12.71 8.19
CA ARG A 58 8.54 14.00 8.43
C ARG A 58 8.57 14.36 9.91
N ARG A 59 7.45 14.18 10.63
CA ARG A 59 7.41 14.38 12.08
C ARG A 59 8.35 13.43 12.82
N MET A 60 8.41 12.15 12.43
CA MET A 60 9.32 11.17 13.02
C MET A 60 10.80 11.47 12.70
N ASP A 61 11.06 12.00 11.51
CA ASP A 61 12.39 12.41 11.09
C ASP A 61 12.90 13.58 11.94
N ASP A 62 12.06 14.60 12.12
CA ASP A 62 12.35 15.78 12.92
C ASP A 62 12.31 15.53 14.45
N ALA A 63 11.51 14.56 14.91
CA ALA A 63 11.31 14.30 16.34
C ALA A 63 12.62 14.01 17.10
N GLY A 64 12.88 14.65 18.23
CA GLY A 64 13.98 14.26 19.12
C GLY A 64 13.76 12.87 19.77
N ASP A 65 14.79 12.33 20.42
CA ASP A 65 14.75 11.00 21.07
C ASP A 65 13.55 10.78 21.99
N GLY A 66 13.13 11.80 22.75
CA GLY A 66 11.99 11.71 23.65
C GLY A 66 10.62 11.54 22.97
N LYS A 67 10.49 11.92 21.70
CA LYS A 67 9.23 11.81 20.92
C LYS A 67 9.34 10.83 19.75
N TRP A 68 10.54 10.27 19.51
CA TRP A 68 10.76 9.39 18.37
C TRP A 68 9.95 8.09 18.46
N ALA A 69 9.83 7.52 19.67
CA ALA A 69 9.05 6.28 19.86
C ALA A 69 7.57 6.48 19.52
N GLU A 70 6.96 7.57 19.98
CA GLU A 70 5.58 7.94 19.67
C GLU A 70 5.40 8.24 18.18
N ALA A 71 6.31 9.01 17.57
CA ALA A 71 6.24 9.32 16.14
C ALA A 71 6.41 8.08 15.25
N LYS A 72 7.27 7.14 15.68
CA LYS A 72 7.43 5.84 15.02
C LYS A 72 6.17 4.98 15.14
N ASP A 73 5.53 4.96 16.30
CA ASP A 73 4.30 4.20 16.53
C ASP A 73 3.19 4.74 15.62
N ALA A 74 2.99 6.06 15.62
CA ALA A 74 2.04 6.73 14.73
C ALA A 74 2.32 6.44 13.26
N PHE A 75 3.58 6.47 12.82
CA PHE A 75 3.96 6.09 11.46
C PHE A 75 3.62 4.63 11.14
N SER A 76 3.90 3.72 12.08
CA SER A 76 3.63 2.29 11.93
C SER A 76 2.13 2.03 11.79
N GLN A 77 1.29 2.69 12.59
CA GLN A 77 -0.16 2.59 12.51
C GLN A 77 -0.69 3.01 11.13
N SER A 78 -0.26 4.16 10.61
CA SER A 78 -0.64 4.58 9.26
C SER A 78 -0.11 3.64 8.18
N ALA A 79 1.09 3.07 8.37
CA ALA A 79 1.66 2.10 7.43
C ALA A 79 0.86 0.81 7.40
N GLU A 80 0.31 0.38 8.53
CA GLU A 80 -0.61 -0.75 8.59
C GLU A 80 -1.93 -0.46 7.86
N SER A 81 -2.55 0.70 8.11
CA SER A 81 -3.76 1.12 7.37
C SER A 81 -3.53 1.15 5.86
N PHE A 82 -2.39 1.70 5.43
CA PHE A 82 -2.00 1.71 4.03
C PHE A 82 -1.91 0.29 3.48
N LYS A 83 -1.23 -0.60 4.20
CA LYS A 83 -1.03 -1.99 3.78
C LYS A 83 -2.36 -2.72 3.62
N GLU A 84 -3.33 -2.46 4.48
CA GLU A 84 -4.68 -3.02 4.38
C GLU A 84 -5.40 -2.50 3.14
N ALA A 85 -5.45 -1.18 2.96
CA ALA A 85 -6.07 -0.54 1.79
C ALA A 85 -5.42 -1.01 0.48
N PHE A 86 -4.08 -1.08 0.44
CA PHE A 86 -3.33 -1.59 -0.69
C PHE A 86 -3.59 -3.09 -0.95
N LYS A 87 -3.78 -3.90 0.09
CA LYS A 87 -4.16 -5.31 -0.06
C LYS A 87 -5.56 -5.43 -0.67
N HIS A 88 -6.50 -4.58 -0.28
CA HIS A 88 -7.82 -4.52 -0.92
C HIS A 88 -7.71 -4.14 -2.39
N LEU A 89 -6.88 -3.15 -2.71
CA LEU A 89 -6.61 -2.73 -4.09
C LEU A 89 -5.99 -3.86 -4.91
N ALA A 90 -4.92 -4.49 -4.42
CA ALA A 90 -4.27 -5.61 -5.08
C ALA A 90 -5.22 -6.80 -5.27
N SER A 91 -6.13 -7.02 -4.32
CA SER A 91 -7.17 -8.04 -4.45
C SER A 91 -8.16 -7.74 -5.58
N LEU A 92 -8.43 -6.48 -5.92
CA LEU A 92 -9.25 -6.16 -7.10
C LEU A 92 -8.58 -6.60 -8.41
N PHE A 93 -7.27 -6.39 -8.51
CA PHE A 93 -6.49 -6.82 -9.67
C PHE A 93 -6.33 -8.35 -9.73
N LYS A 94 -6.09 -9.00 -8.59
CA LYS A 94 -5.96 -10.47 -8.50
C LYS A 94 -7.29 -11.21 -8.66
N SER A 95 -8.38 -10.62 -8.20
CA SER A 95 -9.72 -11.20 -8.31
C SER A 95 -10.36 -10.98 -9.68
N GLN A 96 -9.68 -10.28 -10.60
CA GLN A 96 -10.00 -10.48 -12.00
C GLN A 96 -9.61 -11.91 -12.38
N PRO A 97 -10.51 -12.68 -13.00
CA PRO A 97 -10.08 -13.89 -13.67
C PRO A 97 -9.15 -13.45 -14.80
N SER A 98 -7.84 -13.48 -14.55
CA SER A 98 -6.89 -13.67 -15.62
C SER A 98 -7.29 -14.99 -16.26
N SER A 99 -7.62 -14.96 -17.55
CA SER A 99 -7.68 -16.17 -18.37
C SER A 99 -6.34 -16.89 -18.29
N SER A 100 -6.13 -17.72 -17.27
CA SER A 100 -5.17 -18.83 -17.15
C SER A 100 -5.08 -19.22 -15.68
N GLU A 101 -6.04 -20.01 -15.21
CA GLU A 101 -5.73 -21.08 -14.28
C GLU A 101 -6.44 -22.32 -14.83
N ASN A 102 -5.81 -22.90 -15.85
CA ASN A 102 -6.01 -24.28 -16.22
C ASN A 102 -5.28 -25.12 -15.16
N GLU A 103 -5.95 -25.39 -14.04
CA GLU A 103 -5.56 -26.50 -13.18
C GLU A 103 -6.33 -27.75 -13.63
N GLU A 104 -5.77 -28.38 -14.67
CA GLU A 104 -5.92 -29.80 -14.90
C GLU A 104 -5.26 -30.56 -13.73
N LYS A 105 -6.07 -31.18 -12.88
CA LYS A 105 -5.82 -32.52 -12.35
C LYS A 105 -7.16 -33.23 -12.25
N ALA A 106 -7.51 -33.95 -13.31
CA ALA A 106 -7.21 -35.37 -13.46
C ALA A 106 -8.12 -36.20 -12.56
N ASP A 107 -9.29 -36.49 -13.15
CA ASP A 107 -9.96 -37.78 -13.07
C ASP A 107 -8.97 -38.92 -12.80
N LYS A 108 -9.25 -39.70 -11.77
CA LYS A 108 -8.73 -41.05 -11.64
C LYS A 108 -9.74 -41.88 -10.86
N ASP A 109 -10.54 -42.61 -11.64
CA ASP A 109 -11.10 -43.95 -11.40
C ASP A 109 -11.33 -44.37 -9.93
#